data_AF-A0A4Y2QCF9-F1
#
_entry.id   AF-A0A4Y2QCF9-F1
#
_cell.length_a   1.000
_cell.length_b   1.000
_cell.length_c   1.000
_cell.angle_alpha   90.00
_cell.angle_beta   90.00
_cell.angle_gamma   90.00
#
_symmetry.space_group_name_H-M   'P 1'
#
loop_
_entity.id
_entity.type
_entity.pdbx_description
1 polymer ?
#
loop_
_entity_poly.entity_id
_entity_poly.type
_entity_poly.pdbx_seq_one_letter_code
_entity_poly.pdbx_strand_id
1 'polypeptide(L)' 'MTWPPRSPDITPLDFYLWGYMKQHVYSERVNGINHLKQRIADVIHSVTPDVLTRVCEELDYHLDVCRATNGTHIELR' A
#
# COMPACT_ATOMS: atom_id res chain seq x y z
N MET A 1 11.51 2.43 -16.90
CA MET A 1 11.62 2.78 -15.47
C MET A 1 12.47 1.73 -14.80
N THR A 2 13.61 2.12 -14.23
CA THR A 2 14.55 1.23 -13.55
C THR A 2 14.36 1.40 -12.06
N TRP A 3 13.86 0.37 -11.38
CA TRP A 3 13.67 0.40 -9.93
C TRP A 3 15.02 0.25 -9.20
N PRO A 4 15.33 1.08 -8.19
CA PRO A 4 16.54 0.87 -7.42
C PRO A 4 16.44 -0.40 -6.55
N PRO A 5 17.52 -1.18 -6.42
CA PRO A 5 17.53 -2.36 -5.55
C PRO A 5 17.33 -1.95 -4.09
N ARG A 6 16.45 -2.69 -3.38
CA ARG A 6 16.08 -2.47 -1.96
C ARG A 6 15.36 -1.15 -1.66
N SER A 7 14.42 -0.75 -2.51
CA SER A 7 13.50 0.36 -2.22
C SER A 7 12.05 -0.12 -2.03
N PRO A 8 11.73 -0.80 -0.91
CA PRO A 8 10.34 -1.11 -0.56
C PRO A 8 9.49 0.17 -0.39
N ASP A 9 10.13 1.30 -0.05
CA ASP A 9 9.50 2.61 0.12
C ASP A 9 8.92 3.21 -1.16
N ILE A 10 9.35 2.70 -2.31
CA ILE A 10 8.94 3.20 -3.62
C ILE A 10 7.80 2.35 -4.17
N THR A 11 7.48 1.16 -3.62
CA THR A 11 6.44 0.30 -4.21
C THR A 11 5.09 0.73 -3.65
N PRO A 12 4.22 1.39 -4.44
CA PRO A 12 2.94 1.91 -3.92
C PRO A 12 2.05 0.77 -3.40
N LEU A 13 2.23 -0.40 -4.00
CA LEU A 13 1.55 -1.63 -3.66
C LEU A 13 1.95 -2.16 -2.28
N ASP A 14 3.23 -2.09 -1.94
CA ASP A 14 3.76 -2.65 -0.69
C ASP A 14 3.55 -1.70 0.50
N PHE A 15 3.55 -0.37 0.27
CA PHE A 15 3.29 0.61 1.34
C PHE A 15 1.79 0.88 1.52
N TYR A 16 1.12 1.40 0.50
CA TYR A 16 -0.25 1.89 0.65
C TYR A 16 -1.28 0.78 0.48
N LEU A 17 -1.23 0.02 -0.62
CA LEU A 17 -2.27 -0.99 -0.87
C LEU A 17 -2.24 -2.07 0.21
N TRP A 18 -1.06 -2.52 0.62
CA TRP A 18 -0.93 -3.48 1.71
C TRP A 18 -1.43 -2.91 3.06
N GLY A 19 -1.15 -1.64 3.37
CA GLY A 19 -1.71 -0.94 4.53
C GLY A 19 -3.24 -0.90 4.50
N TYR A 20 -3.80 -0.44 3.39
CA TYR A 20 -5.23 -0.38 3.12
C TYR A 20 -5.90 -1.75 3.25
N MET A 21 -5.33 -2.77 2.61
CA MET A 21 -5.84 -4.14 2.64
C MET A 21 -5.85 -4.69 4.05
N LYS A 22 -4.76 -4.55 4.82
CA LYS A 22 -4.71 -5.00 6.22
C LYS A 22 -5.79 -4.31 7.05
N GLN A 23 -5.94 -3.00 6.92
CA GLN A 23 -6.96 -2.25 7.66
C GLN A 23 -8.38 -2.77 7.38
N HIS A 24 -8.70 -3.07 6.11
CA HIS A 24 -10.04 -3.52 5.73
C HIS A 24 -10.28 -5.02 5.93
N VAL A 25 -9.25 -5.86 5.79
CA VAL A 25 -9.33 -7.31 6.04
C VAL A 25 -9.37 -7.61 7.54
N TYR A 26 -8.79 -6.76 8.38
CA TYR A 26 -8.77 -6.93 9.84
C TYR A 26 -9.67 -5.95 10.60
N SER A 27 -10.50 -5.17 9.92
CA SER A 27 -11.50 -4.29 10.58
C SER A 27 -12.52 -5.04 11.43
N GLU A 28 -12.67 -6.35 11.19
CA GLU A 28 -13.54 -7.25 11.95
C GLU A 28 -12.79 -8.55 12.25
N ARG A 29 -13.32 -9.34 13.18
CA ARG A 29 -12.69 -10.61 13.58
C ARG A 29 -12.74 -11.62 12.43
N VAL A 30 -11.59 -12.19 12.09
CA VAL A 30 -11.48 -13.22 11.06
C VAL A 30 -11.59 -14.62 11.67
N ASN A 31 -12.67 -15.35 11.37
CA ASN A 31 -12.93 -16.68 11.90
C ASN A 31 -12.41 -17.81 10.99
N GLY A 32 -11.08 -17.85 10.79
CA GLY A 32 -10.40 -18.92 10.05
C GLY A 32 -10.04 -18.59 8.60
N ILE A 33 -9.37 -19.54 7.94
CA ILE A 33 -8.68 -19.30 6.66
C ILE A 33 -9.63 -19.04 5.48
N ASN A 34 -10.79 -19.69 5.43
CA ASN A 34 -11.76 -19.48 4.35
C ASN A 34 -12.39 -18.09 4.45
N HIS A 35 -12.73 -17.67 5.67
CA HIS A 35 -13.23 -16.32 5.93
C HIS A 35 -12.17 -15.26 5.60
N LEU A 36 -10.89 -15.52 5.93
CA LEU A 36 -9.78 -14.65 5.54
C LEU A 36 -9.69 -14.49 4.01
N LYS A 37 -9.70 -15.61 3.27
CA LYS A 37 -9.63 -15.60 1.80
C LYS A 37 -10.79 -14.81 1.20
N GLN A 38 -12.01 -15.02 1.70
CA GLN A 38 -13.19 -14.32 1.24
C GLN A 38 -13.07 -12.81 1.49
N ARG A 39 -12.65 -12.40 2.69
CA ARG A 39 -12.45 -10.98 2.99
C ARG A 39 -11.37 -10.33 2.13
N ILE A 40 -10.27 -11.02 1.86
CA ILE A 40 -9.25 -10.52 0.95
C ILE A 40 -9.86 -10.28 -0.43
N ALA A 41 -10.64 -11.23 -0.94
CA ALA A 41 -11.33 -11.07 -2.23
C ALA A 41 -12.33 -9.92 -2.20
N ASP A 42 -13.15 -9.80 -1.16
CA ASP A 42 -14.15 -8.72 -1.03
C ASP A 42 -13.48 -7.35 -0.98
N VAL A 43 -12.39 -7.21 -0.22
CA VAL A 43 -11.63 -5.97 -0.14
C VAL A 43 -11.03 -5.61 -1.50
N ILE A 44 -10.43 -6.57 -2.22
CA ILE A 44 -9.90 -6.34 -3.56
C ILE A 44 -11.00 -5.89 -4.53
N HIS A 45 -12.18 -6.53 -4.51
CA HIS A 45 -13.30 -6.12 -5.36
C HIS A 45 -13.88 -4.75 -4.98
N SER A 46 -13.71 -4.33 -3.72
CA SER A 46 -14.12 -3.01 -3.24
C SER A 46 -13.14 -1.89 -3.58
N VAL A 47 -11.94 -2.20 -4.10
CA VAL A 47 -10.95 -1.19 -4.50
C VAL A 47 -11.51 -0.40 -5.68
N THR A 48 -11.87 0.86 -5.41
CA THR A 48 -12.35 1.79 -6.43
C THR A 48 -11.19 2.52 -7.10
N PRO A 49 -11.45 3.16 -8.27
CA PRO A 49 -10.48 4.06 -8.89
C PRO A 49 -9.98 5.16 -7.94
N ASP A 50 -10.82 5.67 -7.04
CA ASP A 50 -10.46 6.69 -6.04
C ASP A 50 -9.37 6.18 -5.08
N VAL A 51 -9.48 4.93 -4.62
CA VAL A 51 -8.46 4.29 -3.78
C VAL A 51 -7.14 4.16 -4.55
N LEU A 52 -7.19 3.83 -5.84
CA LEU A 52 -6.01 3.75 -6.69
C LEU A 52 -5.39 5.13 -6.96
N THR A 53 -6.21 6.18 -7.11
CA THR A 53 -5.71 7.56 -7.24
C THR A 53 -4.93 7.96 -5.99
N ARG A 54 -5.44 7.67 -4.79
CA ARG A 54 -4.72 7.94 -3.54
C ARG A 54 -3.40 7.17 -3.41
N VAL A 55 -3.35 5.92 -3.88
CA VAL A 55 -2.10 5.14 -3.96
C VAL A 55 -1.07 5.86 -4.83
N CYS A 56 -1.49 6.42 -5.97
CA CYS A 56 -0.62 7.17 -6.86
C CYS A 56 -0.17 8.51 -6.25
N GLU A 57 -1.06 9.24 -5.58
CA GLU A 57 -0.74 10.51 -4.91
C GLU A 57 0.29 10.31 -3.78
N GLU A 58 0.12 9.27 -2.96
CA GLU A 58 1.08 8.93 -1.90
C GLU A 58 2.44 8.49 -2.48
N LEU A 59 2.44 7.78 -3.61
CA LEU A 59 3.67 7.46 -4.33
C LEU A 59 4.38 8.73 -4.81
N ASP A 60 3.65 9.63 -5.46
CA ASP A 60 4.23 10.89 -5.96
C ASP A 60 4.81 11.71 -4.81
N TYR A 61 4.11 11.78 -3.67
CA TYR A 61 4.64 12.38 -2.45
C TYR A 61 5.93 11.71 -1.99
N HIS A 62 5.97 10.37 -1.88
CA HIS A 62 7.19 9.65 -1.50
C HIS A 62 8.35 9.87 -2.48
N LEU A 63 8.09 9.90 -3.78
CA LEU A 63 9.09 10.18 -4.80
C LEU A 63 9.66 11.59 -4.65
N ASP A 64 8.81 12.57 -4.39
CA ASP A 64 9.22 13.95 -4.13
C ASP A 64 10.06 14.05 -2.85
N VAL A 65 9.65 13.37 -1.76
CA VAL A 65 10.42 13.37 -0.52
C VAL A 65 11.77 12.67 -0.71
N CYS A 66 11.81 11.49 -1.35
CA CYS A 66 13.06 10.80 -1.67
C CYS A 66 14.00 11.66 -2.53
N ARG A 67 13.45 12.45 -3.46
CA ARG A 67 14.22 13.38 -4.29
C ARG A 67 14.78 14.53 -3.45
N ALA A 68 14.01 15.04 -2.49
CA ALA A 68 14.44 16.08 -1.56
C ALA A 68 15.49 15.60 -0.53
N THR A 69 15.45 14.32 -0.14
CA THR A 69 16.37 13.72 0.84
C THR A 69 17.57 13.02 0.20
N ASN A 70 17.79 13.19 -1.10
CA ASN A 70 18.91 12.59 -1.85
C ASN A 70 18.96 11.05 -1.71
N GLY A 71 17.81 10.40 -1.55
CA GLY A 71 17.70 8.94 -1.43
C GLY A 71 18.05 8.36 -0.04
N THR A 72 18.02 9.17 1.03
CA THR A 72 18.07 8.60 2.40
C THR A 72 16.75 7.92 2.75
N HIS A 73 16.83 6.82 3.51
CA HIS A 73 15.68 6.04 3.99
C HIS A 73 14.77 6.88 4.88
N ILE A 74 13.46 6.84 4.62
CA ILE A 74 12.46 7.61 5.36
C ILE A 74 11.48 6.63 5.98
N GLU A 75 11.53 6.48 7.30
CA GLU A 75 10.46 5.81 8.04
C GLU A 75 9.38 6.86 8.36
N LEU A 76 8.20 6.72 7.73
CA LEU A 76 7.01 7.47 8.12
C LEU A 76 6.27 6.67 9.19
N ARG A 77 6.06 7.34 10.34
CA ARG A 77 5.39 6.79 11.54
C ARG A 77 3.87 6.79 11.38
#